data_AF-A0A235J729-F1
#
_entry.id   AF-A0A235J729-F1
#
_cell.length_a   1.000
_cell.length_b   1.000
_cell.length_c   1.000
_cell.angle_alpha   90.00
_cell.angle_beta   90.00
_cell.angle_gamma   90.00
#
_symmetry.space_group_name_H-M   'P 1'
#
loop_
_entity.id
_entity.type
_entity.pdbx_description
1 polymer ?
#
loop_
_entity_poly.entity_id
_entity_poly.type
_entity_poly.pdbx_seq_one_letter_code
_entity_poly.pdbx_strand_id
1 'polypeptide(L)'
;MVMFDLLLENKLSASKKRKFKKEILARVQSRNPDYLDDEINFYKTELLPYFIKLSQHNPVASVTEQLRLLVGVWTPIWSTISLHESLPKRIQEQSFQIFQHDGYCASVARYIMGKEPSLSHNYQSSLPAYDFMVIQKYGVQNGKWYLQNIDRFQAFQNREIPLTLESVYNWFTNIVNTKVNLNSPKDDLPKVLNLDNIEINHPNEFQKTSLATSQIFENLYIDNDWRLVKTQTDASHLPSYTIAVKRQ
;
A
#
# COMPACT_ATOMS: atom_id res chain seq x y z
N MET A 1 16.30 29.29 9.67
CA MET A 1 15.72 29.40 11.02
C MET A 1 14.43 30.21 10.94
N VAL A 2 13.33 29.58 10.55
CA VAL A 2 11.97 30.13 10.66
C VAL A 2 11.05 28.94 10.87
N MET A 3 10.17 29.02 11.89
CA MET A 3 9.03 28.13 12.14
C MET A 3 9.27 26.78 12.86
N PHE A 4 10.20 26.75 13.82
CA PHE A 4 10.19 25.74 14.90
C PHE A 4 9.49 26.22 16.18
N ASP A 5 9.15 27.51 16.27
CA ASP A 5 8.45 28.07 17.42
C ASP A 5 6.93 27.97 17.26
N LEU A 6 6.38 26.90 17.84
CA LEU A 6 5.12 26.92 18.59
C LEU A 6 4.97 25.55 19.30
N LEU A 7 5.80 25.38 20.32
CA LEU A 7 5.45 24.58 21.50
C LEU A 7 4.20 25.21 22.12
N LEU A 8 3.03 24.57 22.01
CA LEU A 8 1.93 24.65 22.97
C LEU A 8 0.79 23.65 22.65
N GLU A 9 0.52 22.84 23.67
CA GLU A 9 -0.65 22.00 23.98
C GLU A 9 -0.82 20.59 23.36
N ASN A 10 -1.00 19.64 24.29
CA ASN A 10 -0.94 18.19 24.20
C ASN A 10 -2.09 17.50 23.41
N LYS A 11 -2.81 18.21 22.56
CA LYS A 11 -3.76 17.63 21.60
C LYS A 11 -3.78 18.46 20.34
N LEU A 12 -3.37 17.88 19.20
CA LEU A 12 -3.64 18.50 17.91
C LEU A 12 -5.14 18.65 17.71
N SER A 13 -5.62 19.90 17.61
CA SER A 13 -7.01 20.17 17.25
C SER A 13 -7.34 19.54 15.90
N ALA A 14 -8.61 19.22 15.66
CA ALA A 14 -9.05 18.65 14.38
C ALA A 14 -8.64 19.51 13.18
N SER A 15 -8.65 20.85 13.34
CA SER A 15 -8.17 21.80 12.32
C SER A 15 -6.68 21.65 12.03
N LYS A 16 -5.83 21.54 13.07
CA LYS A 16 -4.38 21.31 12.92
C LYS A 16 -4.09 19.95 12.26
N LYS A 17 -4.81 18.89 12.64
CA LYS A 17 -4.69 17.55 12.01
C LYS A 17 -5.00 17.61 10.51
N ARG A 18 -6.11 18.26 10.12
CA ARG A 18 -6.47 18.47 8.71
C ARG A 18 -5.41 19.26 7.95
N LYS A 19 -4.84 20.30 8.58
CA LYS A 19 -3.74 21.08 8.00
C LYS A 19 -2.52 20.21 7.69
N PHE A 20 -2.07 19.39 8.65
CA PHE A 20 -0.95 18.46 8.41
C PHE A 20 -1.23 17.44 7.32
N LYS A 21 -2.42 16.83 7.31
CA LYS A 21 -2.80 15.90 6.23
C LYS A 21 -2.72 16.59 4.86
N LYS A 22 -3.24 17.82 4.73
CA LYS A 22 -3.16 18.60 3.48
C LYS A 22 -1.71 18.94 3.08
N GLU A 23 -0.86 19.31 4.04
CA GLU A 23 0.55 19.62 3.77
C GLU A 23 1.34 18.39 3.32
N ILE A 24 1.08 17.22 3.93
CA ILE A 24 1.66 15.95 3.51
C ILE A 24 1.17 15.60 2.10
N LEU A 25 -0.15 15.69 1.85
CA LEU A 25 -0.73 15.42 0.53
C LEU A 25 -0.08 16.28 -0.55
N ALA A 26 0.06 17.58 -0.31
CA ALA A 26 0.71 18.50 -1.26
C ALA A 26 2.19 18.16 -1.51
N ARG A 27 2.90 17.56 -0.54
CA ARG A 27 4.30 17.16 -0.68
C ARG A 27 4.50 15.88 -1.46
N VAL A 28 3.59 14.92 -1.29
CA VAL A 28 3.68 13.61 -1.94
C VAL A 28 3.01 13.59 -3.31
N GLN A 29 2.16 14.58 -3.61
CA GLN A 29 1.48 14.70 -4.89
C GLN A 29 2.49 14.76 -6.05
N SER A 30 2.24 13.95 -7.08
CA SER A 30 3.02 13.92 -8.32
C SER A 30 4.50 13.55 -8.17
N ARG A 31 4.92 13.00 -7.03
CA ARG A 31 6.25 12.41 -6.89
C ARG A 31 6.31 11.07 -7.61
N ASN A 32 7.25 10.95 -8.54
CA ASN A 32 7.62 9.69 -9.17
C ASN A 32 9.16 9.59 -9.15
N PRO A 33 9.74 9.11 -8.06
CA PRO A 33 11.18 9.05 -7.86
C PRO A 33 11.82 8.03 -8.79
N ASP A 34 12.93 8.40 -9.43
CA ASP A 34 13.70 7.47 -10.24
C ASP A 34 14.50 6.46 -9.39
N TYR A 35 14.86 6.83 -8.14
CA TYR A 35 15.69 6.02 -7.24
C TYR A 35 15.12 5.92 -5.81
N LEU A 36 15.37 4.77 -5.16
CA LEU A 36 14.91 4.52 -3.79
C LEU A 36 15.59 5.41 -2.75
N ASP A 37 16.89 5.67 -2.91
CA ASP A 37 17.64 6.51 -1.96
C ASP A 37 17.07 7.94 -1.91
N ASP A 38 16.56 8.44 -3.03
CA ASP A 38 15.91 9.75 -3.09
C ASP A 38 14.61 9.79 -2.29
N GLU A 39 13.81 8.70 -2.30
CA GLU A 39 12.61 8.61 -1.46
C GLU A 39 12.95 8.41 0.02
N ILE A 40 13.98 7.64 0.33
CA ILE A 40 14.44 7.49 1.71
C ILE A 40 14.92 8.85 2.24
N ASN A 41 15.65 9.61 1.43
CA ASN A 41 16.10 10.95 1.79
C ASN A 41 14.93 11.92 1.93
N PHE A 42 14.01 11.94 0.98
CA PHE A 42 12.77 12.73 1.05
C PHE A 42 11.96 12.41 2.30
N TYR A 43 11.78 11.13 2.62
CA TYR A 43 11.14 10.72 3.87
C TYR A 43 11.84 11.33 5.10
N LYS A 44 13.18 11.18 5.18
CA LYS A 44 13.95 11.64 6.33
C LYS A 44 13.90 13.17 6.49
N THR A 45 13.96 13.92 5.40
CA THR A 45 14.05 15.39 5.43
C THR A 45 12.69 16.07 5.46
N GLU A 46 11.72 15.58 4.70
CA GLU A 46 10.44 16.26 4.48
C GLU A 46 9.27 15.68 5.28
N LEU A 47 9.23 14.35 5.49
CA LEU A 47 8.03 13.69 6.03
C LEU A 47 8.16 13.23 7.48
N LEU A 48 9.36 12.81 7.91
CA LEU A 48 9.61 12.27 9.24
C LEU A 48 9.10 13.18 10.38
N PRO A 49 9.30 14.52 10.35
CA PRO A 49 8.76 15.40 11.39
C PRO A 49 7.23 15.34 11.50
N TYR A 50 6.53 15.18 10.38
CA TYR A 50 5.08 15.04 10.37
C TYR A 50 4.65 13.66 10.87
N PHE A 51 5.39 12.60 10.53
CA PHE A 51 5.07 11.24 10.94
C PHE A 51 5.19 11.07 12.45
N ILE A 52 6.24 11.64 13.05
CA ILE A 52 6.42 11.68 14.51
C ILE A 52 5.23 12.39 15.17
N LYS A 53 4.86 13.59 14.69
CA LYS A 53 3.74 14.36 15.24
C LYS A 53 2.40 13.63 15.09
N LEU A 54 2.13 13.03 13.93
CA LEU A 54 0.91 12.26 13.72
C LEU A 54 0.86 11.04 14.63
N SER A 55 1.95 10.29 14.74
CA SER A 55 2.04 9.12 15.62
C SER A 55 1.73 9.47 17.08
N GLN A 56 2.33 10.55 17.60
CA GLN A 56 2.09 11.05 18.96
C GLN A 56 0.63 11.49 19.21
N HIS A 57 -0.09 11.85 18.15
CA HIS A 57 -1.47 12.35 18.22
C HIS A 57 -2.48 11.45 17.50
N ASN A 58 -2.15 10.16 17.37
CA ASN A 58 -3.04 9.15 16.81
C ASN A 58 -4.36 9.16 17.60
N PRO A 59 -5.52 9.45 16.96
CA PRO A 59 -6.79 9.50 17.68
C PRO A 59 -7.24 8.15 18.22
N VAL A 60 -6.69 7.05 17.69
CA VAL A 60 -7.03 5.68 18.11
C VAL A 60 -5.75 4.93 18.45
N ALA A 61 -5.39 4.92 19.73
CA ALA A 61 -4.15 4.28 20.20
C ALA A 61 -4.28 2.75 20.36
N SER A 62 -5.48 2.26 20.69
CA SER A 62 -5.72 0.82 20.87
C SER A 62 -5.72 0.10 19.52
N VAL A 63 -4.80 -0.84 19.34
CA VAL A 63 -4.69 -1.69 18.14
C VAL A 63 -6.02 -2.38 17.80
N THR A 64 -6.77 -2.84 18.80
CA THR A 64 -8.09 -3.46 18.61
C THR A 64 -9.14 -2.46 18.12
N GLU A 65 -9.07 -1.20 18.55
CA GLU A 65 -9.96 -0.15 18.05
C GLU A 65 -9.58 0.29 16.64
N GLN A 66 -8.27 0.35 16.34
CA GLN A 66 -7.75 0.63 15.00
C GLN A 66 -8.26 -0.41 13.98
N LEU A 67 -8.38 -1.68 14.37
CA LEU A 67 -8.93 -2.75 13.52
C LEU A 67 -10.31 -2.42 12.96
N ARG A 68 -11.17 -1.77 13.75
CA ARG A 68 -12.53 -1.39 13.30
C ARG A 68 -12.50 -0.32 12.22
N LEU A 69 -11.54 0.59 12.27
CA LEU A 69 -11.38 1.64 11.27
C LEU A 69 -10.78 1.13 9.95
N LEU A 70 -10.01 0.03 10.03
CA LEU A 70 -9.24 -0.49 8.92
C LEU A 70 -10.10 -1.13 7.83
N VAL A 71 -11.23 -1.75 8.18
CA VAL A 71 -12.14 -2.40 7.23
C VAL A 71 -12.59 -1.42 6.14
N GLY A 72 -12.53 -1.85 4.88
CA GLY A 72 -12.84 -1.04 3.70
C GLY A 72 -11.69 -0.99 2.71
N VAL A 73 -11.77 -0.07 1.75
CA VAL A 73 -10.77 0.07 0.69
C VAL A 73 -9.96 1.34 0.86
N TRP A 74 -8.65 1.19 0.70
CA TRP A 74 -7.67 2.25 0.83
C TRP A 74 -6.87 2.37 -0.45
N THR A 75 -6.53 3.60 -0.84
CA THR A 75 -5.58 3.86 -1.91
C THR A 75 -4.26 4.32 -1.31
N PRO A 76 -3.14 3.60 -1.57
CA PRO A 76 -1.82 4.06 -1.19
C PRO A 76 -1.42 5.22 -2.10
N ILE A 77 -1.25 6.39 -1.49
CA ILE A 77 -0.92 7.63 -2.21
C ILE A 77 0.58 7.92 -2.20
N TRP A 78 1.33 7.28 -1.31
CA TRP A 78 2.78 7.38 -1.21
C TRP A 78 3.33 6.24 -0.35
N SER A 79 4.52 5.74 -0.69
CA SER A 79 5.27 4.84 0.17
C SER A 79 6.78 4.95 -0.08
N THR A 80 7.60 4.59 0.91
CA THR A 80 9.06 4.46 0.69
C THR A 80 9.42 3.17 -0.05
N ILE A 81 8.88 2.03 0.38
CA ILE A 81 9.17 0.69 -0.18
C ILE A 81 7.91 -0.17 -0.05
N SER A 82 7.02 -0.18 -1.05
CA SER A 82 5.87 -1.07 -1.03
C SER A 82 5.80 -1.89 -2.32
N LEU A 83 5.00 -2.95 -2.30
CA LEU A 83 4.61 -3.68 -3.52
C LEU A 83 4.21 -2.71 -4.63
N HIS A 84 3.46 -1.66 -4.27
CA HIS A 84 3.01 -0.65 -5.20
C HIS A 84 4.17 0.19 -5.77
N GLU A 85 5.09 0.67 -4.94
CA GLU A 85 6.22 1.50 -5.42
C GLU A 85 7.30 0.71 -6.15
N SER A 86 7.42 -0.60 -5.89
CA SER A 86 8.28 -1.48 -6.67
C SER A 86 7.80 -1.70 -8.11
N LEU A 87 6.56 -1.29 -8.44
CA LEU A 87 5.98 -1.38 -9.78
C LEU A 87 5.97 0.02 -10.42
N PRO A 88 7.08 0.48 -11.04
CA PRO A 88 7.23 1.86 -11.54
C PRO A 88 6.16 2.29 -12.55
N LYS A 89 5.62 1.33 -13.31
CA LYS A 89 4.57 1.57 -14.32
C LYS A 89 3.17 1.25 -13.79
N ARG A 90 2.98 1.29 -12.48
CA ARG A 90 1.64 1.12 -11.90
C ARG A 90 0.73 2.31 -12.22
N ILE A 91 -0.57 2.05 -12.29
CA ILE A 91 -1.58 3.10 -12.26
C ILE A 91 -1.96 3.35 -10.80
N GLN A 92 -1.62 4.53 -10.27
CA GLN A 92 -1.79 4.85 -8.85
C GLN A 92 -3.26 4.82 -8.41
N GLU A 93 -4.17 5.31 -9.26
CA GLU A 93 -5.61 5.34 -9.00
C GLU A 93 -6.22 3.94 -9.01
N GLN A 94 -5.55 2.98 -9.66
CA GLN A 94 -5.93 1.56 -9.76
C GLN A 94 -5.05 0.69 -8.84
N SER A 95 -4.55 1.30 -7.76
CA SER A 95 -3.84 0.63 -6.69
C SER A 95 -4.68 0.66 -5.41
N PHE A 96 -4.89 -0.51 -4.81
CA PHE A 96 -5.80 -0.68 -3.69
C PHE A 96 -5.18 -1.50 -2.57
N GLN A 97 -5.62 -1.22 -1.35
CA GLN A 97 -5.46 -2.07 -0.18
C GLN A 97 -6.85 -2.29 0.41
N ILE A 98 -7.35 -3.52 0.30
CA ILE A 98 -8.72 -3.88 0.69
C ILE A 98 -8.64 -4.70 1.97
N PHE A 99 -9.38 -4.32 3.00
CA PHE A 99 -9.48 -5.04 4.27
C PHE A 99 -10.92 -5.51 4.47
N GLN A 100 -11.09 -6.83 4.60
CA GLN A 100 -12.38 -7.46 4.87
C GLN A 100 -12.51 -7.82 6.36
N HIS A 101 -13.76 -7.95 6.83
CA HIS A 101 -14.06 -8.20 8.25
C HIS A 101 -13.65 -9.60 8.74
N ASP A 102 -13.41 -10.52 7.82
CA ASP A 102 -13.04 -11.92 8.06
C ASP A 102 -11.54 -12.12 8.33
N GLY A 103 -10.76 -11.02 8.39
CA GLY A 103 -9.33 -11.05 8.68
C GLY A 103 -8.46 -11.27 7.44
N TYR A 104 -9.01 -11.15 6.23
CA TYR A 104 -8.23 -11.12 5.00
C TYR A 104 -8.11 -9.71 4.44
N CYS A 105 -6.93 -9.41 3.91
CA CYS A 105 -6.72 -8.19 3.13
C CYS A 105 -5.95 -8.48 1.84
N ALA A 106 -6.09 -7.58 0.88
CA ALA A 106 -5.40 -7.67 -0.40
C ALA A 106 -4.70 -6.36 -0.73
N SER A 107 -3.43 -6.45 -1.12
CA SER A 107 -2.72 -5.36 -1.81
C SER A 107 -2.78 -5.62 -3.30
N VAL A 108 -3.38 -4.69 -4.05
CA VAL A 108 -3.65 -4.82 -5.48
C VAL A 108 -3.02 -3.67 -6.25
N ALA A 109 -2.39 -3.97 -7.39
CA ALA A 109 -1.81 -2.97 -8.28
C ALA A 109 -1.98 -3.39 -9.73
N ARG A 110 -2.42 -2.45 -10.59
CA ARG A 110 -2.33 -2.61 -12.04
C ARG A 110 -1.01 -2.06 -12.56
N TYR A 111 -0.28 -2.88 -13.32
CA TYR A 111 0.94 -2.54 -14.04
C TYR A 111 0.66 -2.43 -15.55
N ILE A 112 1.15 -1.37 -16.19
CA ILE A 112 1.06 -1.21 -17.65
C ILE A 112 2.35 -1.71 -18.31
N MET A 113 2.23 -2.61 -19.27
CA MET A 113 3.37 -3.02 -20.10
C MET A 113 3.72 -1.93 -21.13
N GLY A 114 5.02 -1.72 -21.37
CA GLY A 114 5.50 -1.04 -22.58
C GLY A 114 5.09 0.42 -22.77
N LYS A 115 5.13 1.28 -21.74
CA LYS A 115 5.03 2.75 -21.94
C LYS A 115 6.28 3.28 -22.66
N GLU A 116 6.38 3.00 -23.96
CA GLU A 116 7.38 3.54 -24.87
C GLU A 116 6.98 4.98 -25.23
N PRO A 117 7.80 6.00 -24.91
CA PRO A 117 7.54 7.39 -25.30
C PRO A 117 7.41 7.58 -26.81
N SER A 118 7.93 6.61 -27.59
CA SER A 118 7.99 6.59 -29.05
C SER A 118 6.73 6.08 -29.74
N LEU A 119 5.80 5.43 -29.04
CA LEU A 119 4.58 4.88 -29.61
C LEU A 119 3.43 5.90 -29.51
N SER A 120 2.71 6.13 -30.61
CA SER A 120 1.56 7.05 -30.62
C SER A 120 0.44 6.59 -29.68
N HIS A 121 -0.32 7.55 -29.12
CA HIS A 121 -1.34 7.32 -28.08
C HIS A 121 -2.38 6.23 -28.45
N ASN A 122 -2.66 6.06 -29.75
CA ASN A 122 -3.63 5.09 -30.26
C ASN A 122 -3.15 3.63 -30.16
N TYR A 123 -1.84 3.38 -30.14
CA TYR A 123 -1.29 2.02 -29.96
C TYR A 123 -0.96 1.72 -28.50
N GLN A 124 -0.81 2.75 -27.66
CA GLN A 124 -0.56 2.56 -26.23
C GLN A 124 -1.79 2.03 -25.48
N SER A 125 -3.02 2.34 -25.92
CA SER A 125 -4.25 1.86 -25.27
C SER A 125 -4.48 0.35 -25.47
N SER A 126 -4.03 -0.21 -26.59
CA SER A 126 -4.10 -1.65 -26.89
C SER A 126 -3.02 -2.49 -26.21
N LEU A 127 -2.08 -1.86 -25.50
CA LEU A 127 -1.04 -2.61 -24.80
C LEU A 127 -1.63 -3.36 -23.60
N PRO A 128 -1.12 -4.55 -23.31
CA PRO A 128 -1.59 -5.33 -22.18
C PRO A 128 -1.24 -4.70 -20.83
N ALA A 129 -2.03 -5.06 -19.83
CA ALA A 129 -1.77 -4.76 -18.43
C ALA A 129 -1.71 -6.04 -17.61
N TYR A 130 -1.04 -5.99 -16.46
CA TYR A 130 -1.11 -7.03 -15.45
C TYR A 130 -1.75 -6.48 -14.19
N ASP A 131 -2.69 -7.24 -13.64
CA ASP A 131 -3.20 -7.02 -12.29
C ASP A 131 -2.49 -7.95 -11.33
N PHE A 132 -1.84 -7.35 -10.33
CA PHE A 132 -1.18 -8.05 -9.22
C PHE A 132 -2.05 -7.99 -7.99
N MET A 133 -2.18 -9.10 -7.29
CA MET A 133 -2.80 -9.17 -5.98
C MET A 133 -1.93 -10.00 -5.03
N VAL A 134 -1.66 -9.46 -3.85
CA VAL A 134 -1.08 -10.21 -2.72
C VAL A 134 -2.15 -10.29 -1.64
N ILE A 135 -2.56 -11.51 -1.30
CA ILE A 135 -3.51 -11.78 -0.23
C ILE A 135 -2.75 -12.00 1.07
N GLN A 136 -3.23 -11.38 2.13
CA GLN A 136 -2.61 -11.40 3.44
C GLN A 136 -3.67 -11.68 4.51
N LYS A 137 -3.30 -12.43 5.55
CA LYS A 137 -4.07 -12.53 6.78
C LYS A 137 -3.65 -11.42 7.71
N TYR A 138 -4.61 -10.75 8.33
CA TYR A 138 -4.34 -9.66 9.25
C TYR A 138 -5.20 -9.74 10.51
N GLY A 139 -4.72 -9.14 11.58
CA GLY A 139 -5.49 -9.02 12.81
C GLY A 139 -4.63 -8.62 13.99
N VAL A 140 -5.12 -8.92 15.19
CA VAL A 140 -4.48 -8.56 16.44
C VAL A 140 -4.23 -9.82 17.27
N GLN A 141 -2.98 -10.03 17.68
CA GLN A 141 -2.57 -11.11 18.56
C GLN A 141 -1.68 -10.53 19.67
N ASN A 142 -2.01 -10.85 20.93
CA ASN A 142 -1.26 -10.36 22.11
C ASN A 142 -1.10 -8.83 22.14
N GLY A 143 -2.15 -8.10 21.74
CA GLY A 143 -2.15 -6.63 21.68
C GLY A 143 -1.28 -6.04 20.57
N LYS A 144 -0.72 -6.86 19.68
CA LYS A 144 0.08 -6.44 18.53
C LYS A 144 -0.61 -6.83 17.24
N TRP A 145 -0.40 -6.02 16.22
CA TRP A 145 -0.78 -6.35 14.86
C TRP A 145 -0.01 -7.57 14.36
N TYR A 146 -0.67 -8.39 13.54
CA TYR A 146 0.01 -9.35 12.67
C TYR A 146 -0.48 -9.15 11.23
N LEU A 147 0.43 -9.34 10.28
CA LEU A 147 0.16 -9.34 8.85
C LEU A 147 1.01 -10.43 8.20
N GLN A 148 0.38 -11.34 7.47
CA GLN A 148 1.05 -12.51 6.88
C GLN A 148 0.62 -12.67 5.44
N ASN A 149 1.56 -12.70 4.49
CA ASN A 149 1.24 -13.06 3.11
C ASN A 149 0.83 -14.52 3.06
N ILE A 150 -0.32 -14.80 2.46
CA ILE A 150 -0.85 -16.15 2.30
C ILE A 150 -0.66 -16.62 0.87
N ASP A 151 -0.94 -15.74 -0.09
CA ASP A 151 -1.02 -16.13 -1.49
C ASP A 151 -0.88 -14.92 -2.42
N ARG A 152 -0.68 -15.20 -3.71
CA ARG A 152 -0.50 -14.19 -4.74
C ARG A 152 -1.14 -14.57 -6.05
N PHE A 153 -1.63 -13.56 -6.74
CA PHE A 153 -2.32 -13.71 -8.01
C PHE A 153 -1.84 -12.68 -9.01
N GLN A 154 -1.82 -13.12 -10.26
CA GLN A 154 -1.52 -12.32 -11.42
C GLN A 154 -2.60 -12.61 -12.47
N ALA A 155 -3.14 -11.57 -13.07
CA ALA A 155 -4.06 -11.68 -14.19
C ALA A 155 -3.60 -10.79 -15.34
N PHE A 156 -3.54 -11.36 -16.54
CA PHE A 156 -3.32 -10.60 -17.76
C PHE A 156 -4.62 -9.91 -18.17
N GLN A 157 -4.56 -8.64 -18.52
CA GLN A 157 -5.73 -7.80 -18.76
C GLN A 157 -5.57 -6.92 -20.00
N ASN A 158 -6.71 -6.62 -20.62
CA ASN A 158 -6.78 -5.51 -21.57
C ASN A 158 -6.76 -4.20 -20.78
N ARG A 159 -5.79 -3.33 -21.09
CA ARG A 159 -5.62 -2.03 -20.45
C ARG A 159 -6.84 -1.11 -20.59
N GLU A 160 -7.61 -1.26 -21.65
CA GLU A 160 -8.81 -0.44 -21.90
C GLU A 160 -9.93 -0.69 -20.87
N ILE A 161 -9.94 -1.87 -20.24
CA ILE A 161 -10.93 -2.22 -19.22
C ILE A 161 -10.39 -1.77 -17.87
N PRO A 162 -10.87 -0.67 -17.25
CA PRO A 162 -10.29 -0.15 -16.01
C PRO A 162 -10.45 -1.13 -14.84
N LEU A 163 -9.45 -1.18 -13.96
CA LEU A 163 -9.54 -1.91 -12.70
C LEU A 163 -10.37 -1.09 -11.70
N THR A 164 -11.68 -1.34 -11.69
CA THR A 164 -12.63 -0.64 -10.81
C THR A 164 -12.62 -1.20 -9.39
N LEU A 165 -13.05 -0.39 -8.44
CA LEU A 165 -13.21 -0.80 -7.03
C LEU A 165 -14.06 -2.08 -6.90
N GLU A 166 -15.20 -2.11 -7.58
CA GLU A 166 -16.12 -3.25 -7.58
C GLU A 166 -15.44 -4.50 -8.14
N SER A 167 -14.78 -4.39 -9.31
CA SER A 167 -14.09 -5.54 -9.90
C SER A 167 -12.99 -6.10 -9.01
N VAL A 168 -12.22 -5.26 -8.32
CA VAL A 168 -11.16 -5.72 -7.41
C VAL A 168 -11.76 -6.36 -6.17
N TYR A 169 -12.81 -5.78 -5.60
CA TYR A 169 -13.48 -6.34 -4.43
C TYR A 169 -14.09 -7.71 -4.75
N ASN A 170 -14.74 -7.84 -5.91
CA ASN A 170 -15.29 -9.10 -6.40
C ASN A 170 -14.18 -10.13 -6.67
N TRP A 171 -13.09 -9.73 -7.32
CA TRP A 171 -11.95 -10.61 -7.56
C TRP A 171 -11.35 -11.12 -6.25
N PHE A 172 -11.10 -10.21 -5.29
CA PHE A 172 -10.57 -10.56 -3.97
C PHE A 172 -11.50 -11.53 -3.22
N THR A 173 -12.78 -11.19 -3.12
CA THR A 173 -13.80 -12.02 -2.45
C THR A 173 -13.91 -13.40 -3.08
N ASN A 174 -13.91 -13.48 -4.41
CA ASN A 174 -13.96 -14.75 -5.12
C ASN A 174 -12.74 -15.62 -4.79
N ILE A 175 -11.53 -15.05 -4.81
CA ILE A 175 -10.32 -15.80 -4.50
C ILE A 175 -10.32 -16.29 -3.04
N VAL A 176 -10.71 -15.44 -2.08
CA VAL A 176 -10.82 -15.84 -0.67
C VAL A 176 -11.78 -17.02 -0.52
N ASN A 177 -12.97 -16.93 -1.13
CA ASN A 177 -13.99 -17.97 -1.02
C ASN A 177 -13.68 -19.26 -1.76
N THR A 178 -13.05 -19.19 -2.94
CA THR A 178 -12.86 -20.36 -3.81
C THR A 178 -11.49 -21.02 -3.68
N LYS A 179 -10.48 -20.30 -3.21
CA LYS A 179 -9.09 -20.79 -3.19
C LYS A 179 -8.48 -20.80 -1.80
N VAL A 180 -8.68 -19.73 -1.03
CA VAL A 180 -8.07 -19.59 0.31
C VAL A 180 -8.84 -20.38 1.36
N ASN A 181 -10.17 -20.19 1.45
CA ASN A 181 -10.99 -20.80 2.48
C ASN A 181 -11.26 -22.30 2.25
N LEU A 182 -11.25 -22.75 0.99
CA LEU A 182 -11.56 -24.13 0.63
C LEU A 182 -10.34 -25.08 0.68
N ASN A 183 -9.16 -24.61 1.12
CA ASN A 183 -7.90 -25.36 1.06
C ASN A 183 -7.72 -26.04 -0.32
N SER A 184 -8.09 -25.34 -1.40
CA SER A 184 -7.97 -25.87 -2.76
C SER A 184 -6.53 -26.33 -3.00
N PRO A 185 -6.31 -27.40 -3.79
CA PRO A 185 -4.98 -27.96 -4.02
C PRO A 185 -4.00 -26.83 -4.38
N LYS A 186 -2.97 -26.64 -3.54
CA LYS A 186 -1.98 -25.56 -3.69
C LYS A 186 -1.10 -25.71 -4.94
N ASP A 187 -1.30 -26.77 -5.72
CA ASP A 187 -0.47 -27.13 -6.86
C ASP A 187 -0.78 -26.29 -8.12
N ASP A 188 -1.96 -25.68 -8.22
CA ASP A 188 -2.35 -24.82 -9.35
C ASP A 188 -2.10 -23.31 -9.11
N LEU A 189 -1.57 -22.94 -7.94
CA LEU A 189 -1.40 -21.55 -7.54
C LEU A 189 0.04 -21.07 -7.75
N PRO A 190 0.27 -19.95 -8.45
CA PRO A 190 1.61 -19.42 -8.61
C PRO A 190 2.15 -18.97 -7.25
N LYS A 191 3.07 -19.76 -6.67
CA LYS A 191 3.80 -19.38 -5.46
C LYS A 191 4.69 -18.14 -5.66
N VAL A 192 4.98 -17.81 -6.92
CA VAL A 192 5.80 -16.67 -7.34
C VAL A 192 5.09 -15.98 -8.50
N LEU A 193 5.10 -14.65 -8.51
CA LEU A 193 4.60 -13.85 -9.63
C LEU A 193 5.52 -14.06 -10.84
N ASN A 194 4.96 -14.13 -12.05
CA ASN A 194 5.76 -14.16 -13.27
C ASN A 194 6.15 -12.71 -13.64
N LEU A 195 7.45 -12.44 -13.60
CA LEU A 195 8.02 -11.10 -13.77
C LEU A 195 8.86 -10.97 -15.04
N ASP A 196 8.90 -11.99 -15.91
CA ASP A 196 9.83 -12.10 -17.03
C ASP A 196 9.70 -10.94 -18.06
N ASN A 197 8.59 -10.20 -18.02
CA ASN A 197 8.29 -9.07 -18.90
C ASN A 197 7.86 -7.81 -18.13
N ILE A 198 8.29 -7.66 -16.88
CA ILE A 198 7.87 -6.59 -15.99
C ILE A 198 9.09 -5.82 -15.52
N GLU A 199 9.13 -4.53 -15.83
CA GLU A 199 10.09 -3.62 -15.20
C GLU A 199 9.71 -3.43 -13.75
N ILE A 200 10.63 -3.78 -12.86
CA ILE A 200 10.47 -3.68 -11.41
C ILE A 200 11.58 -2.81 -10.88
N ASN A 201 11.19 -1.79 -10.14
CA ASN A 201 12.14 -1.01 -9.36
C ASN A 201 12.54 -1.84 -8.15
N HIS A 202 13.85 -1.99 -7.93
CA HIS A 202 14.41 -2.72 -6.78
C HIS A 202 13.87 -4.17 -6.71
N PRO A 203 14.14 -5.01 -7.73
CA PRO A 203 13.53 -6.35 -7.86
C PRO A 203 13.78 -7.26 -6.64
N ASN A 204 14.94 -7.10 -5.98
CA ASN A 204 15.24 -7.81 -4.74
C ASN A 204 14.27 -7.43 -3.61
N GLU A 205 13.95 -6.15 -3.44
CA GLU A 205 13.01 -5.69 -2.42
C GLU A 205 11.57 -6.05 -2.77
N PHE A 206 11.20 -5.99 -4.05
CA PHE A 206 9.92 -6.53 -4.52
C PHE A 206 9.79 -8.00 -4.17
N GLN A 207 10.78 -8.82 -4.51
CA GLN A 207 10.74 -10.25 -4.26
C GLN A 207 10.67 -10.55 -2.77
N LYS A 208 11.49 -9.90 -1.94
CA LYS A 208 11.47 -10.06 -0.48
C LYS A 208 10.12 -9.68 0.13
N THR A 209 9.63 -8.47 -0.14
CA THR A 209 8.37 -7.95 0.44
C THR A 209 7.19 -8.83 0.07
N SER A 210 7.17 -9.29 -1.18
CA SER A 210 6.11 -10.12 -1.67
C SER A 210 6.23 -11.57 -1.14
N LEU A 211 7.44 -12.11 -0.90
CA LEU A 211 7.67 -13.48 -0.39
C LEU A 211 7.66 -13.56 1.13
N ALA A 212 7.70 -12.43 1.83
CA ALA A 212 7.68 -12.37 3.29
C ALA A 212 6.48 -13.11 3.87
N THR A 213 6.74 -14.13 4.69
CA THR A 213 5.70 -14.96 5.32
C THR A 213 5.04 -14.27 6.51
N SER A 214 5.68 -13.26 7.09
CA SER A 214 5.16 -12.42 8.16
C SER A 214 5.80 -11.05 8.07
N GLN A 215 5.07 -10.02 8.48
CA GLN A 215 5.53 -8.65 8.53
C GLN A 215 5.11 -8.01 9.85
N ILE A 216 6.00 -7.21 10.42
CA ILE A 216 5.65 -6.23 11.43
C ILE A 216 4.80 -5.16 10.73
N PHE A 217 3.57 -4.97 11.21
CA PHE A 217 2.61 -4.01 10.66
C PHE A 217 2.14 -3.09 11.78
N GLU A 218 2.16 -1.78 11.57
CA GLU A 218 1.73 -0.82 12.58
C GLU A 218 0.98 0.33 11.90
N ASN A 219 -0.23 0.65 12.36
CA ASN A 219 -0.85 1.93 12.02
C ASN A 219 -0.32 2.99 13.01
N LEU A 220 0.72 3.71 12.60
CA LEU A 220 1.26 4.84 13.37
C LEU A 220 0.20 5.92 13.59
N TYR A 221 -0.67 6.11 12.60
CA TYR A 221 -1.86 6.94 12.71
C TYR A 221 -2.98 6.31 11.90
N ILE A 222 -4.21 6.35 12.42
CA ILE A 222 -5.41 6.01 11.65
C ILE A 222 -6.61 6.82 12.12
N ASP A 223 -7.43 7.28 11.19
CA ASP A 223 -8.79 7.73 11.43
C ASP A 223 -9.71 7.30 10.28
N ASN A 224 -10.89 7.90 10.15
CA ASN A 224 -11.93 7.47 9.22
C ASN A 224 -11.52 7.55 7.74
N ASP A 225 -10.59 8.44 7.38
CA ASP A 225 -10.27 8.74 5.98
C ASP A 225 -8.78 8.63 5.64
N TRP A 226 -7.91 8.46 6.63
CA TRP A 226 -6.48 8.53 6.43
C TRP A 226 -5.72 7.61 7.37
N ARG A 227 -4.64 7.00 6.87
CA ARG A 227 -3.72 6.20 7.68
C ARG A 227 -2.26 6.39 7.28
N LEU A 228 -1.41 6.34 8.30
CA LEU A 228 0.03 6.20 8.18
C LEU A 228 0.41 4.84 8.72
N VAL A 229 1.02 4.05 7.86
CA VAL A 229 1.37 2.66 8.12
C VAL A 229 2.88 2.53 8.12
N LYS A 230 3.40 1.74 9.04
CA LYS A 230 4.76 1.22 9.01
C LYS A 230 4.69 -0.30 8.79
N THR A 231 5.43 -0.79 7.82
CA THR A 231 5.58 -2.23 7.56
C THR A 231 7.05 -2.62 7.50
N GLN A 232 7.41 -3.77 8.03
CA GLN A 232 8.80 -4.24 8.05
C GLN A 232 8.82 -5.76 8.03
N THR A 233 9.60 -6.38 7.15
CA THR A 233 9.69 -7.84 7.04
C THR A 233 10.13 -8.48 8.36
N ASP A 234 11.23 -7.97 8.91
CA ASP A 234 11.73 -8.30 10.25
C ASP A 234 12.59 -7.15 10.79
N ALA A 235 12.99 -7.23 12.05
CA ALA A 235 13.73 -6.16 12.73
C ALA A 235 15.07 -5.77 12.07
N SER A 236 15.65 -6.62 11.23
CA SER A 236 16.92 -6.36 10.53
C SER A 236 16.75 -5.59 9.21
N HIS A 237 15.53 -5.52 8.67
CA HIS A 237 15.23 -4.84 7.41
C HIS A 237 14.84 -3.38 7.61
N LEU A 238 15.00 -2.53 6.59
CA LEU A 238 14.50 -1.16 6.66
C LEU A 238 12.96 -1.15 6.71
N PRO A 239 12.34 -0.37 7.63
CA PRO A 239 10.90 -0.21 7.61
C PRO A 239 10.45 0.58 6.38
N SER A 240 9.36 0.12 5.79
CA SER A 240 8.59 0.88 4.83
C SER A 240 7.52 1.70 5.52
N TYR A 241 7.27 2.88 4.99
CA TYR A 241 6.16 3.73 5.40
C TYR A 241 5.20 3.86 4.23
N THR A 242 3.89 3.85 4.51
CA THR A 242 2.84 4.06 3.51
C THR A 242 1.83 5.05 4.04
N ILE A 243 1.48 6.03 3.22
CA ILE A 243 0.32 6.89 3.45
C ILE A 243 -0.81 6.37 2.56
N ALA A 244 -1.98 6.13 3.16
CA ALA A 244 -3.15 5.72 2.41
C ALA A 244 -4.39 6.51 2.82
N VAL A 245 -5.26 6.73 1.84
CA VAL A 245 -6.56 7.39 2.02
C VAL A 245 -7.69 6.40 1.81
N LYS A 246 -8.73 6.48 2.62
CA LYS A 246 -9.89 5.60 2.49
C LYS A 246 -10.73 6.04 1.28
N ARG A 247 -11.13 5.10 0.45
CA ARG A 247 -12.13 5.33 -0.60
C ARG A 247 -13.51 5.34 0.07
N GLN A 248 -14.28 6.38 -0.25
CA GLN A 248 -15.70 6.47 0.12
C GLN A 248 -16.54 5.62 -0.84
#